data_AF-A0AAD7DRS0-F1
#
_entry.id   AF-A0AAD7DRS0-F1
#
_cell.length_a   1.000
_cell.length_b   1.000
_cell.length_c   1.000
_cell.angle_alpha   90.00
_cell.angle_beta   90.00
_cell.angle_gamma   90.00
#
_symmetry.space_group_name_H-M   'P 1'
#
loop_
_entity.id
_entity.type
_entity.pdbx_description
1 polymer ?
#
loop_
_entity_poly.entity_id
_entity_poly.type
_entity_poly.pdbx_seq_one_letter_code
_entity_poly.pdbx_strand_id
1 'polypeptide(L)'
;SPFISKLGTNYCPEDAEIAAIRILLGEPTRRLLDLDDEIAGLRKALDKLTKVRAGLSAYVDAHRALISPLRRLPIDIIEEIFMACLPTHRNCVMSAMEAPVLLGRICSSWRALSLSTPRLW
;
A
#
# COMPACT_ATOMS: atom_id res chain seq x y z
N SER A 1 -11.27 10.29 -40.18
CA SER A 1 -12.57 9.65 -40.46
C SER A 1 -13.50 10.67 -41.12
N PRO A 2 -14.25 10.30 -42.16
CA PRO A 2 -15.20 11.20 -42.83
C PRO A 2 -16.35 11.66 -41.91
N PHE A 3 -16.52 11.02 -40.76
CA PHE A 3 -17.58 11.33 -39.80
C PHE A 3 -17.15 12.26 -38.65
N ILE A 4 -15.92 12.78 -38.64
CA ILE A 4 -15.38 13.57 -37.51
C ILE A 4 -16.27 14.77 -37.13
N SER A 5 -16.76 15.51 -38.12
CA SER A 5 -17.62 16.69 -37.89
C SER A 5 -18.99 16.34 -37.32
N LYS A 6 -19.41 15.07 -37.39
CA LYS A 6 -20.70 14.56 -36.91
C LYS A 6 -20.59 13.96 -35.50
N LEU A 7 -19.38 13.69 -35.00
CA LEU A 7 -19.17 13.13 -33.66
C LEU A 7 -19.59 14.13 -32.57
N GLY A 8 -20.25 13.64 -31.51
CA GLY A 8 -20.71 14.48 -30.39
C GLY A 8 -21.92 15.35 -30.70
N THR A 9 -22.61 15.12 -31.83
CA THR A 9 -23.84 15.81 -32.22
C THR A 9 -25.04 14.87 -32.18
N ASN A 10 -26.27 15.41 -32.28
CA ASN A 10 -27.50 14.62 -32.40
C ASN A 10 -27.79 14.15 -33.85
N TYR A 11 -26.78 14.17 -34.73
CA TYR A 11 -26.94 13.77 -36.12
C TYR A 11 -27.32 12.28 -36.25
N CYS A 12 -28.36 11.98 -37.03
CA CYS A 12 -28.80 10.63 -37.33
C CYS A 12 -28.21 10.18 -38.68
N PRO A 13 -27.31 9.17 -38.72
CA PRO A 13 -26.70 8.70 -39.96
C PRO A 13 -27.69 7.88 -40.80
N GLU A 14 -27.54 7.96 -42.12
CA GLU A 14 -28.30 7.14 -43.06
C GLU A 14 -27.78 5.69 -43.10
N ASP A 15 -28.57 4.74 -43.61
CA ASP A 15 -28.19 3.32 -43.64
C ASP A 15 -26.84 3.06 -44.33
N ALA A 16 -26.54 3.79 -45.41
CA ALA A 16 -25.26 3.71 -46.10
C ALA A 16 -24.09 4.22 -45.24
N GLU A 17 -24.32 5.27 -44.45
CA GLU A 17 -23.34 5.81 -43.52
C GLU A 17 -23.12 4.86 -42.34
N ILE A 18 -24.18 4.23 -41.83
CA ILE A 18 -24.08 3.18 -40.80
C ILE A 18 -23.21 2.03 -41.29
N ALA A 19 -23.40 1.56 -42.53
CA ALA A 19 -22.57 0.52 -43.11
C ALA A 19 -21.10 0.94 -43.22
N ALA A 20 -20.83 2.17 -43.68
CA ALA A 20 -19.47 2.71 -43.77
C ALA A 20 -18.81 2.88 -42.40
N ILE A 21 -19.55 3.31 -41.37
CA ILE A 21 -19.06 3.42 -39.99
C ILE A 21 -18.70 2.04 -39.44
N ARG A 22 -19.53 1.01 -39.66
CA ARG A 22 -19.24 -0.37 -39.22
C ARG A 22 -17.95 -0.90 -39.82
N ILE A 23 -17.71 -0.65 -41.11
CA ILE A 23 -16.46 -1.02 -41.77
C ILE A 23 -15.27 -0.27 -41.14
N LEU A 24 -15.41 1.03 -40.92
CA LEU A 24 -14.36 1.87 -40.33
C LEU A 24 -13.99 1.43 -38.91
N LEU A 25 -14.97 0.96 -38.12
CA LEU A 25 -14.76 0.48 -36.75
C LEU A 25 -14.14 -0.92 -36.68
N GLY A 26 -14.13 -1.70 -37.77
CA GLY A 26 -13.65 -3.09 -37.75
C GLY A 26 -12.21 -3.24 -37.24
N GLU A 27 -11.24 -2.53 -37.84
CA GLU A 27 -9.83 -2.62 -37.43
C GLU A 27 -9.58 -2.01 -36.03
N PRO A 28 -10.10 -0.81 -35.69
CA PRO A 28 -9.93 -0.25 -34.36
C PRO A 28 -10.52 -1.12 -33.25
N THR A 29 -11.70 -1.71 -33.45
CA THR A 29 -12.31 -2.61 -32.47
C THR A 29 -11.48 -3.87 -32.29
N ARG A 30 -10.93 -4.45 -33.37
CA ARG A 30 -10.05 -5.62 -33.27
C ARG A 30 -8.78 -5.30 -32.47
N ARG A 31 -8.12 -4.16 -32.75
CA ARG A 31 -6.95 -3.73 -31.98
C ARG A 31 -7.24 -3.49 -30.52
N LEU A 32 -8.40 -2.92 -30.19
CA LEU A 32 -8.81 -2.71 -28.81
C LEU A 32 -8.91 -4.04 -28.06
N LEU A 33 -9.51 -5.06 -28.69
CA LEU A 33 -9.58 -6.41 -28.11
C LEU A 33 -8.18 -7.00 -27.89
N ASP A 34 -7.30 -6.92 -28.89
CA ASP A 34 -5.92 -7.42 -28.77
C ASP A 34 -5.17 -6.74 -27.59
N LEU A 35 -5.35 -5.42 -27.43
CA LEU A 35 -4.74 -4.65 -26.33
C LEU A 35 -5.34 -5.02 -24.96
N ASP A 36 -6.66 -5.20 -24.89
CA ASP A 36 -7.33 -5.60 -23.65
C ASP A 36 -6.85 -6.98 -23.17
N ASP A 37 -6.64 -7.92 -24.09
CA ASP A 37 -6.07 -9.24 -23.81
C ASP A 37 -4.62 -9.14 -23.32
N GLU A 38 -3.79 -8.29 -23.96
CA GLU A 38 -2.41 -8.04 -23.52
C GLU A 38 -2.38 -7.42 -22.12
N ILE A 39 -3.22 -6.42 -21.85
CA ILE A 39 -3.37 -5.78 -20.54
C ILE A 39 -3.79 -6.82 -19.49
N ALA A 40 -4.75 -7.69 -19.81
CA ALA A 40 -5.21 -8.74 -18.91
C ALA A 40 -4.06 -9.72 -18.57
N GLY A 41 -3.28 -10.11 -19.58
CA GLY A 41 -2.09 -10.96 -19.41
C GLY A 41 -1.05 -10.33 -18.50
N LEU A 42 -0.68 -9.07 -18.75
CA LEU A 42 0.30 -8.33 -17.96
C LEU A 42 -0.17 -8.12 -16.51
N ARG A 43 -1.45 -7.81 -16.30
CA ARG A 43 -2.02 -7.69 -14.94
C ARG A 43 -1.91 -9.01 -14.17
N LYS A 44 -2.17 -10.14 -14.81
CA LYS A 44 -2.01 -11.47 -14.18
C LYS A 44 -0.56 -11.77 -13.81
N ALA A 45 0.39 -11.42 -14.69
CA ALA A 45 1.82 -11.56 -14.40
C ALA A 45 2.24 -10.66 -13.22
N LEU A 46 1.75 -9.43 -13.18
CA LEU A 46 2.02 -8.49 -12.09
C LEU A 46 1.47 -8.98 -10.75
N ASP A 47 0.24 -9.49 -10.71
CA ASP A 47 -0.37 -10.06 -9.50
C ASP A 47 0.49 -11.23 -8.96
N LYS A 48 0.91 -12.14 -9.84
CA LYS A 48 1.79 -13.26 -9.47
C LYS A 48 3.09 -12.77 -8.84
N LEU A 49 3.79 -11.82 -9.48
CA LEU A 49 5.05 -11.29 -8.97
C LEU A 49 4.87 -10.53 -7.66
N THR A 50 3.77 -9.80 -7.51
CA THR A 50 3.47 -9.05 -6.28
C THR A 50 3.24 -10.00 -5.11
N LYS A 51 2.56 -11.13 -5.32
CA LYS A 51 2.40 -12.17 -4.28
C LYS A 51 3.74 -12.77 -3.85
N VAL A 52 4.61 -13.11 -4.81
CA VAL A 52 5.95 -13.63 -4.52
C VAL A 52 6.78 -12.58 -3.75
N ARG A 53 6.76 -11.32 -4.20
CA ARG A 53 7.45 -10.21 -3.52
C ARG A 53 6.95 -10.06 -2.09
N ALA A 54 5.63 -10.09 -1.86
CA ALA A 54 5.06 -9.96 -0.52
C ALA A 54 5.54 -11.07 0.42
N GLY A 55 5.55 -12.32 -0.05
CA GLY A 55 6.06 -13.45 0.72
C GLY A 55 7.55 -13.33 1.06
N LEU A 56 8.37 -12.96 0.08
CA LEU A 56 9.81 -12.75 0.30
C LEU A 56 10.10 -11.57 1.22
N SER A 57 9.37 -10.46 1.08
CA SER A 57 9.51 -9.30 1.98
C SER A 57 9.21 -9.72 3.41
N ALA A 58 8.10 -10.41 3.65
CA ALA A 58 7.75 -10.90 4.98
C ALA A 58 8.83 -11.81 5.57
N TYR A 59 9.40 -12.72 4.76
CA TYR A 59 10.50 -13.58 5.19
C TYR A 59 11.75 -12.77 5.56
N VAL A 60 12.16 -11.83 4.71
CA VAL A 60 13.33 -10.98 4.95
C VAL A 60 13.13 -10.11 6.19
N ASP A 61 11.97 -9.49 6.34
CA ASP A 61 11.66 -8.59 7.45
C ASP A 61 11.60 -9.34 8.79
N ALA A 62 11.07 -10.57 8.81
CA ALA A 62 11.11 -11.42 9.99
C ALA A 62 12.55 -11.76 10.44
N HIS A 63 13.45 -12.06 9.50
CA HIS A 63 14.85 -12.36 9.80
C HIS A 63 15.63 -11.10 10.20
N ARG A 64 15.38 -9.96 9.54
CA ARG A 64 15.93 -8.66 9.96
C ARG A 64 15.49 -8.31 11.39
N ALA A 65 14.24 -8.56 11.73
CA ALA A 65 13.74 -8.36 13.08
C ALA A 65 14.46 -9.26 14.09
N LEU A 66 14.76 -10.54 13.74
CA LEU A 66 15.51 -11.47 14.58
C LEU A 66 16.93 -10.99 14.91
N ILE A 67 17.62 -10.41 13.94
CA ILE A 67 18.99 -9.89 14.12
C ILE A 67 19.03 -8.42 14.53
N SER A 68 17.87 -7.81 14.81
CA SER A 68 17.80 -6.41 15.23
C SER A 68 18.60 -6.18 16.51
N PRO A 69 19.50 -5.17 16.54
CA PRO A 69 20.25 -4.83 17.76
C PRO A 69 19.34 -4.56 18.96
N LEU A 70 18.12 -4.07 18.72
CA LEU A 70 17.13 -3.80 19.77
C LEU A 70 16.75 -5.05 20.58
N ARG A 71 16.87 -6.27 20.02
CA ARG A 71 16.62 -7.51 20.77
C ARG A 71 17.76 -7.89 21.72
N ARG A 72 18.93 -7.29 21.56
CA ARG A 72 20.12 -7.54 22.40
C ARG A 72 20.40 -6.40 23.38
N LEU A 73 19.63 -5.31 23.30
CA LEU A 73 19.78 -4.22 24.25
C LEU A 73 19.41 -4.72 25.65
N PRO A 74 20.25 -4.45 26.65
CA PRO A 74 19.89 -4.66 28.04
C PRO A 74 18.61 -3.90 28.40
N ILE A 75 17.81 -4.49 29.30
CA ILE A 75 16.48 -3.98 29.65
C ILE A 75 16.54 -2.57 30.26
N ASP A 76 17.57 -2.29 31.05
CA ASP A 76 17.88 -0.99 31.66
C ASP A 76 18.12 0.09 30.62
N ILE A 77 18.79 -0.23 29.51
CA ILE A 77 19.00 0.71 28.40
C ILE A 77 17.66 1.02 27.71
N ILE A 78 16.79 0.02 27.53
CA ILE A 78 15.47 0.23 26.94
C ILE A 78 14.59 1.09 27.86
N GLU A 79 14.62 0.83 29.17
CA GLU A 79 13.92 1.66 30.16
C GLU A 79 14.41 3.10 30.16
N GLU A 80 15.73 3.32 30.10
CA GLU A 80 16.28 4.68 30.05
C GLU A 80 15.86 5.42 28.77
N ILE A 81 15.84 4.74 27.63
CA ILE A 81 15.28 5.28 26.38
C ILE A 81 13.81 5.64 26.57
N PHE A 82 13.01 4.79 27.25
CA PHE A 82 11.60 5.06 27.47
C PHE A 82 11.39 6.29 28.35
N MET A 83 12.18 6.42 29.42
CA MET A 83 12.17 7.59 30.31
C MET A 83 12.53 8.88 29.54
N ALA A 84 13.53 8.81 28.66
CA ALA A 84 13.94 9.93 27.81
C ALA A 84 12.89 10.33 26.75
N CYS A 85 11.93 9.46 26.44
CA CYS A 85 10.82 9.77 25.53
C CYS A 85 9.64 10.48 26.21
N LEU A 86 9.63 10.60 27.54
CA LEU A 86 8.54 11.25 28.27
C LEU A 86 8.60 12.78 28.09
N PRO A 87 7.45 13.48 28.10
CA PRO A 87 7.45 14.93 28.09
C PRO A 87 8.16 15.49 29.33
N THR A 88 9.05 16.46 29.12
CA THR A 88 9.84 17.07 30.20
C THR A 88 9.12 18.21 30.91
N HIS A 89 8.13 18.82 30.26
CA HIS A 89 7.46 20.04 30.74
C HIS A 89 6.05 19.81 31.30
N ARG A 90 5.52 18.59 31.17
CA ARG A 90 4.17 18.22 31.60
C ARG A 90 4.07 16.73 31.86
N ASN A 91 2.99 16.33 32.51
CA ASN A 91 2.65 14.91 32.62
C ASN A 91 2.26 14.32 31.26
N CYS A 92 2.52 13.03 31.11
CA CYS A 92 2.14 12.23 29.95
C CYS A 92 0.61 12.21 29.81
N VAL A 93 0.12 12.26 28.59
CA VAL A 93 -1.30 12.02 28.29
C VAL A 93 -1.47 10.57 27.84
N MET A 94 -2.58 9.94 28.23
CA MET A 94 -2.97 8.58 27.80
C MET A 94 -3.40 8.57 26.33
N SER A 95 -2.46 8.88 25.43
CA SER A 95 -2.67 9.00 23.99
C SER A 95 -1.84 7.97 23.24
N ALA A 96 -2.43 7.34 22.21
CA ALA A 96 -1.74 6.37 21.39
C ALA A 96 -0.60 6.97 20.53
N MET A 97 -0.42 8.30 20.57
CA MET A 97 0.61 9.08 19.87
C MET A 97 1.69 9.63 20.81
N GLU A 98 1.63 9.34 22.11
CA GLU A 98 2.57 9.87 23.11
C GLU A 98 3.12 8.76 24.01
N ALA A 99 4.36 8.89 24.48
CA ALA A 99 4.90 8.00 25.49
C ALA A 99 4.14 8.15 26.83
N PRO A 100 4.00 7.08 27.62
CA PRO A 100 4.55 5.74 27.38
C PRO A 100 3.68 4.86 26.46
N VAL A 101 2.43 5.23 26.18
CA VAL A 101 1.47 4.40 25.41
C VAL A 101 1.99 4.11 23.99
N LEU A 102 2.60 5.09 23.33
CA LEU A 102 3.21 4.94 22.00
C LEU A 102 4.30 3.85 21.98
N LEU A 103 5.14 3.79 23.02
CA LEU A 103 6.25 2.84 23.10
C LEU A 103 5.73 1.40 23.19
N GLY A 104 4.64 1.19 23.92
CA GLY A 104 3.93 -0.09 23.98
C GLY A 104 3.29 -0.54 22.67
N ARG A 105 3.27 0.28 21.60
CA ARG A 105 2.74 -0.10 20.29
C ARG A 105 3.80 -0.68 19.35
N ILE A 106 5.07 -0.57 19.70
CA ILE A 106 6.19 -1.01 18.86
C ILE A 106 6.25 -2.54 18.77
N CYS A 107 6.24 -3.24 19.91
CA CYS A 107 6.15 -4.70 19.94
C CYS A 107 5.60 -5.22 21.28
N SER A 108 5.28 -6.51 21.37
CA SER A 108 4.76 -7.15 22.58
C SER A 108 5.73 -7.06 23.76
N SER A 109 7.04 -7.23 23.53
CA SER A 109 8.07 -7.12 24.57
C SER A 109 8.15 -5.71 25.16
N TRP A 110 8.09 -4.68 24.31
CA TRP A 110 8.11 -3.28 24.73
C TRP A 110 6.84 -2.88 25.47
N ARG A 111 5.70 -3.45 25.07
CA ARG A 111 4.43 -3.29 25.81
C ARG A 111 4.51 -3.89 27.20
N ALA A 112 5.00 -5.13 27.31
CA ALA A 112 5.17 -5.79 28.60
C ALA A 112 6.10 -4.97 29.50
N LEU A 113 7.24 -4.51 28.97
CA LEU A 113 8.18 -3.66 29.67
C LEU A 113 7.53 -2.35 30.13
N SER A 114 6.90 -1.60 29.22
CA SER A 114 6.23 -0.34 29.53
C SER A 114 5.18 -0.49 30.64
N LEU A 115 4.42 -1.58 30.64
CA LEU A 115 3.43 -1.86 31.69
C LEU A 115 4.07 -2.30 33.01
N SER A 116 5.23 -2.97 32.96
CA SER A 116 5.95 -3.44 34.15
C SER A 116 6.87 -2.40 34.80
N THR A 117 7.06 -1.24 34.17
CA THR A 117 7.92 -0.15 34.67
C THR A 117 7.05 0.99 35.21
N PRO A 118 6.74 1.05 36.52
CA PRO A 118 5.77 2.01 37.08
C PRO A 118 6.20 3.47 36.92
N ARG A 119 7.51 3.73 36.83
CA ARG A 119 8.07 5.09 36.67
C ARG A 119 7.68 5.79 35.36
N LEU A 120 7.12 5.06 34.40
CA LEU A 120 6.67 5.61 33.12
C LEU A 120 5.26 6.22 33.17
N TRP A 121 4.48 5.91 34.20
CA TRP A 121 3.07 6.29 34.38
C TRP A 121 2.91 7.26 35.55
#